data_AF-A0A495FCR6-F1
#
_entry.id   AF-A0A495FCR6-F1
#
_cell.length_a   1.000
_cell.length_b   1.000
_cell.length_c   1.000
_cell.angle_alpha   90.00
_cell.angle_beta   90.00
_cell.angle_gamma   90.00
#
_symmetry.space_group_name_H-M   'P 1'
#
loop_
_entity.id
_entity.type
_entity.pdbx_description
1 polymer ?
#
loop_
_entity_poly.entity_id
_entity_poly.type
_entity_poly.pdbx_seq_one_letter_code
_entity_poly.pdbx_strand_id
1 'polypeptide(L)'
;MNSEHIIPLSLGGSNQFCIPVEKNFNAKVGSKVDGVLANDFLTLMRRHEFDARGHSNTTPTVLLKKSHLGDEKRPIQVTLRGKEGILVWDAMTKRHLEPREIGGTTISSQFNIDAHGRKRFVAKVALSAGYFIYGELFRTHVQHNELRALMNFSSESKREDFENFGLRGYDEFSPAEKADKEQNELLSLFCQLIKGSCVIAGLGPSNIVISVGILGKWIGSLNIPAVTDSFPLEGEHDLGHVVALCDGKMATLSYRQLAKDVHEILERKRG
;
A
#
# COMPACT_ATOMS: atom_id res chain seq x y z
N MET A 1 -13.00 -19.89 10.99
CA MET A 1 -11.90 -19.23 10.26
C MET A 1 -12.51 -18.39 9.15
N ASN A 2 -11.94 -17.22 8.87
CA ASN A 2 -12.29 -16.40 7.71
C ASN A 2 -11.08 -16.31 6.77
N SER A 3 -11.31 -16.18 5.48
CA SER A 3 -10.24 -15.89 4.52
C SER A 3 -9.96 -14.38 4.59
N GLU A 4 -8.74 -14.01 4.96
CA GLU A 4 -8.29 -12.62 4.95
C GLU A 4 -7.48 -12.36 3.69
N HIS A 5 -7.91 -11.38 2.90
CA HIS A 5 -7.10 -10.84 1.83
C HIS A 5 -5.84 -10.20 2.41
N ILE A 6 -4.67 -10.64 1.95
CA ILE A 6 -3.40 -10.09 2.38
C ILE A 6 -3.32 -8.61 1.97
N ILE A 7 -3.62 -8.35 0.69
CA ILE A 7 -3.96 -7.01 0.18
C ILE A 7 -5.46 -7.01 -0.13
N PRO A 8 -6.28 -6.15 0.49
CA PRO A 8 -7.72 -6.05 0.23
C PRO A 8 -8.08 -5.75 -1.23
N LEU A 9 -9.25 -6.20 -1.69
CA LEU A 9 -9.77 -5.91 -3.04
C LEU A 9 -9.83 -4.40 -3.32
N SER A 10 -10.24 -3.59 -2.34
CA SER A 10 -10.27 -2.13 -2.44
C SER A 10 -8.89 -1.50 -2.67
N LEU A 11 -7.81 -2.24 -2.46
CA LEU A 11 -6.43 -1.85 -2.68
C LEU A 11 -5.80 -2.64 -3.83
N GLY A 12 -6.60 -3.18 -4.77
CA GLY A 12 -6.09 -3.96 -5.91
C GLY A 12 -5.72 -5.41 -5.57
N GLY A 13 -6.28 -5.94 -4.48
CA GLY A 13 -6.10 -7.32 -4.06
C GLY A 13 -6.71 -8.37 -4.99
N SER A 14 -6.50 -9.65 -4.64
CA SER A 14 -7.12 -10.79 -5.33
C SER A 14 -7.65 -11.81 -4.33
N ASN A 15 -8.73 -12.51 -4.69
CA ASN A 15 -9.25 -13.66 -3.93
C ASN A 15 -8.29 -14.85 -3.89
N GLN A 16 -7.25 -14.85 -4.74
CA GLN A 16 -6.19 -15.86 -4.74
C GLN A 16 -5.09 -15.55 -3.71
N PHE A 17 -5.01 -14.30 -3.22
CA PHE A 17 -3.96 -13.84 -2.32
C PHE A 17 -4.50 -13.62 -0.90
N CYS A 18 -4.86 -14.73 -0.27
CA CYS A 18 -5.51 -14.76 1.03
C CYS A 18 -4.88 -15.79 1.97
N ILE A 19 -5.03 -15.59 3.28
CA ILE A 19 -4.64 -16.55 4.32
C ILE A 19 -5.82 -16.85 5.27
N PRO A 20 -5.87 -18.06 5.87
CA PRO A 20 -6.87 -18.36 6.89
C PRO A 20 -6.53 -17.67 8.21
N VAL A 21 -7.50 -16.96 8.79
CA VAL A 21 -7.33 -16.24 10.06
C VAL A 21 -8.54 -16.35 10.97
N GLU A 22 -8.35 -15.97 12.23
CA GLU A 22 -9.41 -15.83 13.22
C GLU A 22 -10.31 -14.62 12.87
N LYS A 23 -11.63 -14.80 13.00
CA LYS A 23 -12.62 -13.86 12.46
C LYS A 23 -12.58 -12.51 13.18
N ASN A 24 -12.43 -12.51 14.50
CA ASN A 24 -12.43 -11.29 15.30
C ASN A 24 -11.15 -10.49 15.08
N PHE A 25 -10.01 -11.17 14.98
CA PHE A 25 -8.73 -10.57 14.60
C PHE A 25 -8.82 -9.91 13.22
N ASN A 26 -9.32 -10.62 12.21
CA ASN A 26 -9.49 -10.10 10.85
C ASN A 26 -10.36 -8.83 10.83
N ALA A 27 -11.51 -8.84 11.52
CA ALA A 27 -12.38 -7.66 11.58
C ALA A 27 -11.68 -6.44 12.24
N LYS A 28 -10.88 -6.68 13.29
CA LYS A 28 -10.12 -5.63 13.98
C LYS A 28 -8.99 -5.07 13.12
N VAL A 29 -8.21 -5.93 12.46
CA VAL A 29 -7.11 -5.51 11.59
C VAL A 29 -7.65 -4.83 10.33
N GLY A 30 -8.67 -5.40 9.69
CA GLY A 30 -9.28 -4.85 8.50
C GLY A 30 -9.81 -3.43 8.70
N SER A 31 -10.41 -3.12 9.86
CA SER A 31 -10.87 -1.76 10.17
C SER A 31 -9.75 -0.80 10.54
N LYS A 32 -8.76 -1.23 11.33
CA LYS A 32 -7.72 -0.35 11.89
C LYS A 32 -6.49 -0.17 11.01
N VAL A 33 -6.25 -1.08 10.08
CA VAL A 33 -5.04 -1.08 9.23
C VAL A 33 -5.45 -0.89 7.78
N ASP A 34 -6.18 -1.87 7.22
CA ASP A 34 -6.58 -1.86 5.80
C ASP A 34 -7.51 -0.68 5.49
N GLY A 35 -8.52 -0.46 6.33
CA GLY A 35 -9.48 0.64 6.19
C GLY A 35 -8.83 2.01 6.32
N VAL A 36 -7.80 2.16 7.15
CA VAL A 36 -7.07 3.44 7.28
C VAL A 36 -6.32 3.75 5.99
N LEU A 37 -5.59 2.78 5.44
CA LEU A 37 -4.89 3.00 4.17
C LEU A 37 -5.85 3.18 3.00
N ALA A 38 -6.92 2.39 2.91
CA ALA A 38 -7.88 2.46 1.81
C ALA A 38 -8.68 3.76 1.75
N ASN A 39 -8.82 4.46 2.87
CA ASN A 39 -9.50 5.75 2.97
C ASN A 39 -8.53 6.94 3.10
N ASP A 40 -7.22 6.70 3.08
CA ASP A 40 -6.21 7.76 2.98
C ASP A 40 -6.38 8.52 1.66
N PHE A 41 -6.21 9.85 1.69
CA PHE A 41 -6.43 10.71 0.53
C PHE A 41 -5.60 10.30 -0.70
N LEU A 42 -4.31 10.01 -0.54
CA LEU A 42 -3.43 9.64 -1.65
C LEU A 42 -3.81 8.27 -2.22
N THR A 43 -4.22 7.34 -1.35
CA THR A 43 -4.69 6.02 -1.77
C THR A 43 -6.04 6.11 -2.48
N LEU A 44 -6.99 6.91 -1.97
CA LEU A 44 -8.31 7.10 -2.58
C LEU A 44 -8.21 7.65 -4.01
N MET A 45 -7.30 8.58 -4.26
CA MET A 45 -7.01 9.08 -5.61
C MET A 45 -6.60 7.94 -6.55
N ARG A 46 -5.69 7.07 -6.12
CA ARG A 46 -5.24 5.92 -6.91
C ARG A 46 -6.34 4.88 -7.07
N ARG A 47 -7.12 4.62 -6.02
CA ARG A 47 -8.28 3.73 -6.09
C ARG A 47 -9.28 4.19 -7.15
N HIS A 48 -9.53 5.49 -7.23
CA HIS A 48 -10.37 6.06 -8.28
C HIS A 48 -9.74 5.89 -9.67
N GLU A 49 -8.45 6.16 -9.82
CA GLU A 49 -7.73 6.03 -11.11
C GLU A 49 -7.75 4.60 -11.65
N PHE A 50 -7.57 3.59 -10.79
CA PHE A 50 -7.54 2.18 -11.13
C PHE A 50 -8.92 1.49 -11.04
N ASP A 51 -10.00 2.22 -10.72
CA ASP A 51 -11.33 1.67 -10.38
C ASP A 51 -11.25 0.49 -9.40
N ALA A 52 -10.42 0.62 -8.35
CA ALA A 52 -10.16 -0.41 -7.37
C ALA A 52 -11.31 -0.55 -6.36
N ARG A 53 -12.31 -1.35 -6.73
CA ARG A 53 -13.52 -1.59 -5.95
C ARG A 53 -13.28 -2.65 -4.87
N GLY A 54 -13.86 -2.40 -3.69
CA GLY A 54 -13.92 -3.41 -2.62
C GLY A 54 -15.14 -4.32 -2.76
N HIS A 55 -15.45 -5.08 -1.71
CA HIS A 55 -16.64 -5.94 -1.66
C HIS A 55 -17.97 -5.20 -1.87
N SER A 56 -18.04 -3.90 -1.55
CA SER A 56 -19.23 -3.07 -1.83
C SER A 56 -19.48 -2.86 -3.32
N ASN A 57 -18.51 -3.14 -4.18
CA ASN A 57 -18.53 -2.87 -5.63
C ASN A 57 -18.83 -1.40 -6.00
N THR A 58 -18.63 -0.49 -5.05
CA THR A 58 -18.84 0.95 -5.25
C THR A 58 -17.60 1.59 -5.85
N THR A 59 -17.79 2.43 -6.87
CA THR A 59 -16.72 3.27 -7.42
C THR A 59 -16.08 4.10 -6.30
N PRO A 60 -14.74 4.07 -6.14
CA PRO A 60 -14.06 4.88 -5.14
C PRO A 60 -14.22 6.37 -5.45
N THR A 61 -14.64 7.16 -4.46
CA THR A 61 -14.90 8.59 -4.62
C THR A 61 -14.08 9.39 -3.61
N VAL A 62 -13.38 10.43 -4.08
CA VAL A 62 -12.56 11.28 -3.21
C VAL A 62 -13.36 12.50 -2.75
N LEU A 63 -13.90 12.43 -1.53
CA LEU A 63 -14.74 13.46 -0.95
C LEU A 63 -13.99 14.26 0.14
N LEU A 64 -13.77 15.54 -0.12
CA LEU A 64 -13.17 16.51 0.79
C LEU A 64 -14.27 17.30 1.49
N LYS A 65 -14.73 16.77 2.63
CA LYS A 65 -15.86 17.32 3.40
C LYS A 65 -15.58 18.68 4.06
N LYS A 66 -14.31 18.99 4.33
CA LYS A 66 -13.86 20.23 5.00
C LYS A 66 -13.20 21.14 3.97
N SER A 67 -14.02 21.77 3.14
CA SER A 67 -13.55 22.66 2.08
C SER A 67 -14.25 24.02 2.15
N HIS A 68 -13.59 25.04 1.59
CA HIS A 68 -14.07 26.42 1.58
C HIS A 68 -13.92 27.02 0.17
N LEU A 69 -14.86 27.86 -0.22
CA LEU A 69 -14.90 28.58 -1.49
C LEU A 69 -14.67 30.08 -1.28
N GLY A 70 -13.72 30.64 -2.02
CA GLY A 70 -13.41 32.07 -2.04
C GLY A 70 -12.87 32.62 -0.71
N ASP A 71 -12.59 33.92 -0.70
CA ASP A 71 -12.03 34.61 0.46
C ASP A 71 -12.99 34.66 1.65
N GLU A 72 -14.30 34.62 1.37
CA GLU A 72 -15.37 34.56 2.38
C GLU A 72 -15.46 33.22 3.10
N LYS A 73 -14.64 32.22 2.71
CA LYS A 73 -14.60 30.88 3.29
C LYS A 73 -15.96 30.19 3.35
N ARG A 74 -16.76 30.32 2.28
CA ARG A 74 -18.07 29.67 2.18
C ARG A 74 -17.92 28.14 2.31
N PRO A 75 -18.62 27.47 3.23
CA PRO A 75 -18.40 26.05 3.49
C PRO A 75 -18.97 25.19 2.35
N ILE A 76 -18.11 24.37 1.76
CA ILE A 76 -18.42 23.48 0.64
C ILE A 76 -17.85 22.07 0.88
N GLN A 77 -18.38 21.10 0.15
CA GLN A 77 -17.76 19.79 -0.01
C GLN A 77 -17.30 19.63 -1.45
N VAL A 78 -16.11 19.07 -1.64
CA VAL A 78 -15.53 18.89 -2.97
C VAL A 78 -15.39 17.40 -3.23
N THR A 79 -15.94 16.93 -4.34
CA THR A 79 -15.71 15.59 -4.85
C THR A 79 -14.80 15.65 -6.06
N LEU A 80 -13.66 14.97 -5.99
CA LEU A 80 -12.76 14.80 -7.14
C LEU A 80 -13.21 13.57 -7.92
N ARG A 81 -13.55 13.74 -9.20
CA ARG A 81 -14.07 12.70 -10.09
C ARG A 81 -13.11 12.34 -11.22
N GLY A 82 -11.81 12.57 -11.00
CA GLY A 82 -10.77 12.34 -12.01
C GLY A 82 -11.04 13.12 -13.31
N LYS A 83 -11.29 12.39 -14.40
CA LYS A 83 -11.53 12.97 -15.74
C LYS A 83 -12.83 13.79 -15.84
N GLU A 84 -13.81 13.56 -14.96
CA GLU A 84 -15.07 14.32 -14.93
C GLU A 84 -14.94 15.64 -14.13
N GLY A 85 -13.72 16.01 -13.74
CA GLY A 85 -13.42 17.23 -13.01
C GLY A 85 -13.84 17.17 -11.55
N ILE A 86 -14.32 18.30 -11.04
CA ILE A 86 -14.75 18.46 -9.65
C ILE A 86 -16.25 18.66 -9.57
N LEU A 87 -16.84 18.15 -8.49
CA LEU A 87 -18.23 18.42 -8.12
C LEU A 87 -18.22 19.14 -6.78
N VAL A 88 -18.83 20.34 -6.73
CA VAL A 88 -18.86 21.18 -5.54
C VAL A 88 -20.26 21.17 -4.98
N TRP A 89 -20.43 20.69 -3.74
CA TRP A 89 -21.68 20.77 -2.99
C TRP A 89 -21.60 21.89 -1.97
N ASP A 90 -22.58 22.78 -2.02
CA ASP A 90 -22.69 23.89 -1.10
C ASP A 90 -23.45 23.51 0.17
N ALA A 91 -22.79 23.61 1.33
CA ALA A 91 -23.39 23.17 2.59
C ALA A 91 -24.51 24.11 3.07
N MET A 92 -24.48 25.39 2.70
CA MET A 92 -25.47 26.38 3.14
C MET A 92 -26.77 26.28 2.33
N THR A 93 -26.65 26.17 1.02
CA THR A 93 -27.78 26.11 0.07
C THR A 93 -28.20 24.69 -0.27
N LYS A 94 -27.45 23.67 0.20
CA LYS A 94 -27.73 22.23 0.02
C LYS A 94 -27.96 21.86 -1.45
N ARG A 95 -27.07 22.32 -2.33
CA ARG A 95 -27.10 21.98 -3.75
C ARG A 95 -25.70 21.93 -4.35
N HIS A 96 -25.60 21.36 -5.54
CA HIS A 96 -24.39 21.50 -6.34
C HIS A 96 -24.29 22.89 -6.97
N LEU A 97 -23.06 23.41 -7.01
CA LEU A 97 -22.74 24.67 -7.69
C LEU A 97 -22.42 24.41 -9.16
N GLU A 98 -22.90 25.29 -10.04
CA GLU A 98 -22.61 25.25 -11.47
C GLU A 98 -21.18 25.77 -11.77
N PRO A 99 -20.56 25.36 -12.88
CA PRO A 99 -19.20 25.81 -13.26
C PRO A 99 -19.01 27.33 -13.27
N ARG A 100 -20.04 28.09 -13.66
CA ARG A 100 -20.02 29.56 -13.65
C ARG A 100 -19.97 30.18 -12.25
N GLU A 101 -20.43 29.46 -11.22
CA GLU A 101 -20.48 29.93 -9.84
C GLU A 101 -19.17 29.67 -9.09
N ILE A 102 -18.34 28.76 -9.62
CA ILE A 102 -17.01 28.44 -9.09
C ILE A 102 -15.88 29.10 -9.90
N GLY A 103 -16.17 29.54 -11.13
CA GLY A 103 -15.20 30.15 -12.04
C GLY A 103 -14.49 31.35 -11.43
N GLY A 104 -13.16 31.35 -11.47
CA GLY A 104 -12.33 32.44 -10.94
C GLY A 104 -12.20 32.48 -9.41
N THR A 105 -12.78 31.51 -8.69
CA THR A 105 -12.70 31.43 -7.23
C THR A 105 -11.70 30.36 -6.78
N THR A 106 -11.08 30.58 -5.62
CA THR A 106 -10.16 29.61 -5.01
C THR A 106 -10.94 28.63 -4.14
N ILE A 107 -10.62 27.34 -4.28
CA ILE A 107 -11.10 26.28 -3.38
C ILE A 107 -9.95 25.89 -2.45
N SER A 108 -10.21 25.93 -1.14
CA SER A 108 -9.27 25.44 -0.12
C SER A 108 -9.85 24.21 0.55
N SER A 109 -9.11 23.10 0.54
CA SER A 109 -9.53 21.83 1.15
C SER A 109 -8.50 21.32 2.15
N GLN A 110 -8.97 20.70 3.23
CA GLN A 110 -8.13 20.03 4.20
C GLN A 110 -8.36 18.51 4.18
N PHE A 111 -7.28 17.76 4.24
CA PHE A 111 -7.28 16.31 4.42
C PHE A 111 -6.22 15.90 5.44
N ASN A 112 -6.38 14.72 6.01
CA ASN A 112 -5.44 14.15 6.97
C ASN A 112 -4.81 12.90 6.36
N ILE A 113 -3.52 12.72 6.60
CA ILE A 113 -2.76 11.53 6.26
C ILE A 113 -2.27 10.92 7.57
N ASP A 114 -2.56 9.64 7.79
CA ASP A 114 -1.96 8.91 8.91
C ASP A 114 -0.54 8.51 8.53
N ALA A 115 0.44 9.18 9.15
CA ALA A 115 1.86 8.94 8.94
C ALA A 115 2.29 7.50 9.30
N HIS A 116 1.58 6.84 10.23
CA HIS A 116 1.92 5.49 10.69
C HIS A 116 1.02 4.41 10.09
N GLY A 117 -0.15 4.79 9.55
CA GLY A 117 -1.10 3.88 8.90
C GLY A 117 -0.46 3.02 7.80
N ARG A 118 0.44 3.62 7.00
CA ARG A 118 1.20 2.90 5.96
C ARG A 118 2.14 1.85 6.55
N LYS A 119 2.93 2.20 7.57
CA LYS A 119 3.86 1.26 8.23
C LYS A 119 3.13 0.07 8.81
N ARG A 120 1.98 0.31 9.46
CA ARG A 120 1.12 -0.76 9.99
C ARG A 120 0.61 -1.67 8.89
N PHE A 121 0.18 -1.10 7.77
CA PHE A 121 -0.27 -1.87 6.62
C PHE A 121 0.85 -2.69 6.00
N VAL A 122 2.03 -2.10 5.77
CA VAL A 122 3.19 -2.83 5.23
C VAL A 122 3.60 -3.96 6.17
N ALA A 123 3.58 -3.75 7.49
CA ALA A 123 3.87 -4.79 8.48
C ALA A 123 2.85 -5.95 8.45
N LYS A 124 1.56 -5.62 8.32
CA LYS A 124 0.49 -6.62 8.13
C LYS A 124 0.71 -7.43 6.86
N VAL A 125 0.94 -6.75 5.74
CA VAL A 125 1.19 -7.41 4.45
C VAL A 125 2.45 -8.27 4.54
N ALA A 126 3.53 -7.79 5.17
CA ALA A 126 4.76 -8.54 5.34
C ALA A 126 4.57 -9.84 6.14
N LEU A 127 3.83 -9.79 7.25
CA LEU A 127 3.51 -10.99 8.04
C LEU A 127 2.74 -12.01 7.22
N SER A 128 1.69 -11.57 6.55
CA SER A 128 0.78 -12.48 5.84
C SER A 128 1.37 -12.98 4.51
N ALA A 129 1.99 -12.10 3.72
CA ALA A 129 2.63 -12.45 2.46
C ALA A 129 3.88 -13.31 2.66
N GLY A 130 4.69 -13.02 3.68
CA GLY A 130 5.85 -13.84 3.99
C GLY A 130 5.46 -15.29 4.29
N TYR A 131 4.40 -15.49 5.07
CA TYR A 131 3.83 -16.82 5.30
C TYR A 131 3.22 -17.42 4.04
N PHE A 132 2.51 -16.64 3.23
CA PHE A 132 1.94 -17.12 1.97
C PHE A 132 3.03 -17.63 0.99
N ILE A 133 4.17 -16.92 0.91
CA ILE A 133 5.26 -17.23 -0.03
C ILE A 133 6.13 -18.39 0.48
N TYR A 134 6.54 -18.37 1.75
CA TYR A 134 7.56 -19.29 2.26
C TYR A 134 7.03 -20.27 3.33
N GLY A 135 5.75 -20.17 3.71
CA GLY A 135 5.10 -21.07 4.67
C GLY A 135 5.84 -21.18 6.00
N GLU A 136 6.14 -22.41 6.40
CA GLU A 136 6.78 -22.74 7.68
C GLU A 136 8.21 -22.21 7.81
N LEU A 137 8.91 -21.99 6.70
CA LEU A 137 10.24 -21.37 6.73
C LEU A 137 10.15 -19.94 7.25
N PHE A 138 9.17 -19.17 6.76
CA PHE A 138 8.90 -17.83 7.28
C PHE A 138 8.59 -17.89 8.77
N ARG A 139 7.67 -18.78 9.17
CA ARG A 139 7.20 -18.91 10.56
C ARG A 139 8.33 -19.21 11.56
N THR A 140 9.35 -19.94 11.12
CA THR A 140 10.40 -20.46 12.01
C THR A 140 11.63 -19.56 12.05
N HIS A 141 11.94 -18.86 10.95
CA HIS A 141 13.24 -18.23 10.79
C HIS A 141 13.21 -16.69 10.79
N VAL A 142 12.04 -16.06 10.90
CA VAL A 142 11.89 -14.60 10.80
C VAL A 142 11.48 -13.99 12.14
N GLN A 143 12.00 -12.81 12.47
CA GLN A 143 11.66 -12.07 13.68
C GLN A 143 10.23 -11.46 13.63
N HIS A 144 9.21 -12.28 13.88
CA HIS A 144 7.81 -11.86 13.80
C HIS A 144 7.37 -10.88 14.88
N ASN A 145 8.02 -10.87 16.04
CA ASN A 145 7.62 -10.02 17.16
C ASN A 145 7.76 -8.54 16.79
N GLU A 146 8.81 -8.18 16.08
CA GLU A 146 9.05 -6.80 15.65
C GLU A 146 8.01 -6.34 14.60
N LEU A 147 7.68 -7.22 13.65
CA LEU A 147 6.60 -6.98 12.69
C LEU A 147 5.24 -6.79 13.37
N ARG A 148 4.93 -7.64 14.36
CA ARG A 148 3.69 -7.55 15.13
C ARG A 148 3.63 -6.28 15.97
N ALA A 149 4.74 -5.88 16.58
CA ALA A 149 4.84 -4.62 17.30
C ALA A 149 4.60 -3.43 16.37
N LEU A 150 5.24 -3.40 15.19
CA LEU A 150 5.03 -2.35 14.19
C LEU A 150 3.58 -2.32 13.67
N MET A 151 2.99 -3.48 13.38
CA MET A 151 1.59 -3.58 12.93
C MET A 151 0.60 -3.02 13.97
N ASN A 152 0.91 -3.20 15.27
CA ASN A 152 0.08 -2.74 16.38
C ASN A 152 0.49 -1.37 16.94
N PHE A 153 1.44 -0.68 16.30
CA PHE A 153 1.92 0.64 16.72
C PHE A 153 0.77 1.64 16.88
N SER A 154 0.84 2.46 17.92
CA SER A 154 -0.11 3.54 18.18
C SER A 154 0.59 4.78 18.72
N SER A 155 -0.13 5.89 18.84
CA SER A 155 0.39 7.11 19.49
C SER A 155 0.74 6.91 20.97
N GLU A 156 0.32 5.81 21.58
CA GLU A 156 0.65 5.45 22.97
C GLU A 156 1.93 4.60 23.07
N SER A 157 2.40 4.05 21.95
CA SER A 157 3.65 3.30 21.88
C SER A 157 4.83 4.21 22.22
N LYS A 158 5.74 3.72 23.05
CA LYS A 158 6.91 4.48 23.48
C LYS A 158 8.14 4.04 22.70
N ARG A 159 9.17 4.88 22.66
CA ARG A 159 10.40 4.58 21.91
C ARG A 159 11.10 3.32 22.44
N GLU A 160 11.01 3.13 23.76
CA GLU A 160 11.57 2.00 24.50
C GLU A 160 10.98 0.67 24.04
N ASP A 161 9.72 0.65 23.55
CA ASP A 161 9.06 -0.55 23.03
C ASP A 161 9.75 -1.10 21.76
N PHE A 162 10.59 -0.28 21.12
CA PHE A 162 11.32 -0.59 19.88
C PHE A 162 12.83 -0.61 20.10
N GLU A 163 13.31 -0.47 21.34
CA GLU A 163 14.73 -0.60 21.63
C GLU A 163 15.22 -2.00 21.27
N ASN A 164 16.36 -2.07 20.59
CA ASN A 164 16.99 -3.30 20.09
C ASN A 164 16.30 -4.00 18.91
N PHE A 165 15.29 -3.37 18.28
CA PHE A 165 14.72 -3.93 17.05
C PHE A 165 15.75 -3.91 15.92
N GLY A 166 15.88 -5.04 15.22
CA GLY A 166 16.68 -5.13 14.00
C GLY A 166 15.90 -4.72 12.74
N LEU A 167 14.57 -4.66 12.83
CA LEU A 167 13.64 -4.27 11.77
C LEU A 167 13.92 -2.84 11.31
N ARG A 168 14.17 -2.68 10.01
CA ARG A 168 14.25 -1.38 9.35
C ARG A 168 13.09 -1.22 8.40
N GLY A 169 12.53 -0.02 8.32
CA GLY A 169 11.38 0.26 7.48
C GLY A 169 11.48 1.60 6.79
N TYR A 170 11.15 1.60 5.51
CA TYR A 170 11.12 2.79 4.66
C TYR A 170 9.72 2.93 4.05
N ASP A 171 9.25 4.16 3.92
CA ASP A 171 8.00 4.47 3.24
C ASP A 171 8.08 5.83 2.51
N GLU A 172 6.97 6.24 1.89
CA GLU A 172 6.87 7.50 1.15
C GLU A 172 7.16 8.74 2.01
N PHE A 173 7.04 8.66 3.35
CA PHE A 173 7.26 9.77 4.29
C PHE A 173 8.52 9.61 5.14
N SER A 174 9.13 8.43 5.11
CA SER A 174 10.33 8.04 5.83
C SER A 174 11.29 7.45 4.80
N PRO A 175 11.88 8.32 3.94
CA PRO A 175 12.69 7.85 2.82
C PRO A 175 13.93 7.12 3.30
N ALA A 176 14.40 6.21 2.46
CA ALA A 176 15.57 5.41 2.74
C ALA A 176 16.85 6.24 2.86
N GLU A 177 17.77 5.74 3.68
CA GLU A 177 19.12 6.30 3.78
C GLU A 177 19.85 6.16 2.43
N LYS A 178 20.94 6.93 2.25
CA LYS A 178 21.68 6.98 0.98
C LYS A 178 22.11 5.60 0.48
N ALA A 179 22.46 4.68 1.39
CA ALA A 179 22.88 3.33 1.07
C ALA A 179 21.77 2.47 0.42
N ASP A 180 20.51 2.72 0.79
CA ASP A 180 19.35 1.92 0.36
C ASP A 180 18.50 2.65 -0.70
N LYS A 181 18.89 3.87 -1.09
CA LYS A 181 18.11 4.75 -1.95
C LYS A 181 17.88 4.13 -3.34
N GLU A 182 18.94 3.67 -4.00
CA GLU A 182 18.86 3.10 -5.36
C GLU A 182 17.95 1.87 -5.41
N GLN A 183 18.06 0.99 -4.40
CA GLN A 183 17.22 -0.20 -4.30
C GLN A 183 15.74 0.18 -4.12
N ASN A 184 15.42 1.18 -3.29
CA ASN A 184 14.04 1.63 -3.12
C ASN A 184 13.50 2.34 -4.37
N GLU A 185 14.33 3.08 -5.10
CA GLU A 185 13.95 3.67 -6.39
C GLU A 185 13.64 2.59 -7.43
N LEU A 186 14.44 1.52 -7.49
CA LEU A 186 14.19 0.36 -8.34
C LEU A 186 12.88 -0.34 -7.98
N LEU A 187 12.62 -0.57 -6.68
CA LEU A 187 11.36 -1.16 -6.19
C LEU A 187 10.16 -0.26 -6.50
N SER A 188 10.33 1.06 -6.42
CA SER A 188 9.31 2.03 -6.83
C SER A 188 9.00 1.92 -8.32
N LEU A 189 10.02 1.81 -9.16
CA LEU A 189 9.86 1.59 -10.60
C LEU A 189 9.15 0.26 -10.90
N PHE A 190 9.50 -0.82 -10.20
CA PHE A 190 8.83 -2.11 -10.34
C PHE A 190 7.33 -2.00 -10.05
N CYS A 191 6.96 -1.36 -8.93
CA CYS A 191 5.56 -1.14 -8.58
C CYS A 191 4.81 -0.36 -9.67
N GLN A 192 5.43 0.69 -10.23
CA GLN A 192 4.85 1.51 -11.31
C GLN A 192 4.60 0.71 -12.59
N LEU A 193 5.51 -0.19 -12.94
CA LEU A 193 5.41 -0.98 -14.16
C LEU A 193 4.39 -2.11 -14.07
N ILE A 194 4.20 -2.71 -12.88
CA ILE A 194 3.17 -3.72 -12.64
C ILE A 194 1.75 -3.15 -12.86
N LYS A 195 1.55 -1.84 -12.64
CA LYS A 195 0.25 -1.15 -12.80
C LYS A 195 -0.88 -1.87 -12.03
N GLY A 196 -0.56 -2.36 -10.85
CA GLY A 196 -1.46 -3.07 -9.95
C GLY A 196 -0.89 -3.02 -8.53
N SER A 197 -1.30 -3.95 -7.69
CA SER A 197 -0.72 -4.11 -6.37
C SER A 197 0.27 -5.26 -6.36
N CYS A 198 1.28 -5.22 -5.52
CA CYS A 198 2.29 -6.26 -5.50
C CYS A 198 2.98 -6.40 -4.16
N VAL A 199 3.53 -7.59 -3.93
CA VAL A 199 4.49 -7.86 -2.87
C VAL A 199 5.77 -8.38 -3.53
N ILE A 200 6.90 -7.79 -3.17
CA ILE A 200 8.23 -8.20 -3.63
C ILE A 200 9.02 -8.62 -2.41
N ALA A 201 9.36 -9.91 -2.32
CA ALA A 201 10.16 -10.48 -1.24
C ALA A 201 11.58 -10.76 -1.76
N GLY A 202 12.57 -10.04 -1.26
CA GLY A 202 13.99 -10.30 -1.50
C GLY A 202 14.65 -11.01 -0.32
N LEU A 203 15.62 -11.86 -0.60
CA LEU A 203 16.41 -12.55 0.41
C LEU A 203 17.81 -11.95 0.50
N GLY A 204 18.21 -11.55 1.70
CA GLY A 204 19.57 -11.18 2.04
C GLY A 204 20.27 -12.27 2.86
N PRO A 205 21.57 -12.10 3.18
CA PRO A 205 22.33 -13.09 3.96
C PRO A 205 21.83 -13.31 5.39
N SER A 206 21.13 -12.32 5.97
CA SER A 206 20.64 -12.37 7.36
C SER A 206 19.31 -11.63 7.54
N ASN A 207 18.59 -11.42 6.44
CA ASN A 207 17.32 -10.72 6.44
C ASN A 207 16.44 -11.09 5.24
N ILE A 208 15.16 -10.79 5.38
CA ILE A 208 14.20 -10.79 4.28
C ILE A 208 13.70 -9.37 4.12
N VAL A 209 13.73 -8.87 2.89
CA VAL A 209 13.13 -7.59 2.53
C VAL A 209 11.77 -7.85 1.93
N ILE A 210 10.71 -7.28 2.50
CA ILE A 210 9.36 -7.31 1.90
C ILE A 210 8.96 -5.89 1.53
N SER A 211 8.76 -5.67 0.25
CA SER A 211 8.31 -4.41 -0.33
C SER A 211 6.89 -4.53 -0.85
N VAL A 212 6.09 -3.49 -0.62
CA VAL A 212 4.66 -3.49 -0.95
C VAL A 212 4.36 -2.35 -1.91
N GLY A 213 3.72 -2.69 -3.02
CA GLY A 213 3.14 -1.76 -3.97
C GLY A 213 1.62 -1.83 -3.91
N ILE A 214 0.96 -0.68 -3.98
CA ILE A 214 -0.49 -0.55 -4.05
C ILE A 214 -0.84 0.32 -5.25
N LEU A 215 -1.56 -0.27 -6.21
CA LEU A 215 -2.09 0.41 -7.39
C LEU A 215 -1.03 1.26 -8.12
N GLY A 216 0.07 0.63 -8.51
CA GLY A 216 1.16 1.26 -9.24
C GLY A 216 2.13 2.08 -8.38
N LYS A 217 1.92 2.15 -7.06
CA LYS A 217 2.76 2.95 -6.16
C LYS A 217 3.41 2.10 -5.09
N TRP A 218 4.73 2.22 -4.94
CA TRP A 218 5.43 1.73 -3.75
C TRP A 218 4.97 2.48 -2.50
N ILE A 219 4.48 1.75 -1.51
CA ILE A 219 4.01 2.32 -0.24
C ILE A 219 4.98 2.10 0.92
N GLY A 220 5.88 1.10 0.81
CA GLY A 220 6.91 0.88 1.80
C GLY A 220 7.64 -0.46 1.64
N SER A 221 8.79 -0.56 2.33
CA SER A 221 9.64 -1.73 2.40
C SER A 221 10.02 -1.99 3.86
N LEU A 222 10.05 -3.26 4.26
CA LEU A 222 10.54 -3.70 5.57
C LEU A 222 11.71 -4.65 5.35
N ASN A 223 12.85 -4.35 5.95
CA ASN A 223 14.00 -5.23 6.05
C ASN A 223 13.96 -5.90 7.43
N ILE A 224 13.67 -7.21 7.43
CA ILE A 224 13.29 -7.98 8.60
C ILE A 224 14.41 -8.98 8.91
N PRO A 225 14.99 -8.98 10.13
CA PRO A 225 15.99 -9.96 10.50
C PRO A 225 15.47 -11.40 10.36
N ALA A 226 16.30 -12.26 9.76
CA ALA A 226 15.95 -13.64 9.50
C ALA A 226 17.18 -14.54 9.34
N VAL A 227 17.03 -15.84 9.60
CA VAL A 227 18.01 -16.86 9.21
C VAL A 227 17.63 -17.39 7.84
N THR A 228 18.40 -17.08 6.81
CA THR A 228 17.98 -17.30 5.40
C THR A 228 18.57 -18.51 4.72
N ASP A 229 19.45 -19.28 5.40
CA ASP A 229 20.19 -20.41 4.82
C ASP A 229 19.28 -21.51 4.22
N SER A 230 18.06 -21.65 4.75
CA SER A 230 17.09 -22.67 4.35
C SER A 230 16.05 -22.18 3.33
N PHE A 231 16.10 -20.90 2.93
CA PHE A 231 15.12 -20.34 2.00
C PHE A 231 15.45 -20.72 0.54
N PRO A 232 14.42 -20.93 -0.30
CA PRO A 232 14.63 -21.27 -1.70
C PRO A 232 15.24 -20.09 -2.47
N LEU A 233 16.18 -20.40 -3.39
CA LEU A 233 16.89 -19.41 -4.22
C LEU A 233 16.79 -19.71 -5.73
N GLU A 234 15.95 -20.67 -6.12
CA GLU A 234 15.80 -21.12 -7.50
C GLU A 234 14.34 -21.06 -7.97
N GLY A 235 14.13 -21.18 -9.29
CA GLY A 235 12.79 -21.18 -9.89
C GLY A 235 12.03 -19.88 -9.62
N GLU A 236 10.83 -19.99 -9.04
CA GLU A 236 10.00 -18.84 -8.65
C GLU A 236 10.61 -17.98 -7.53
N HIS A 237 11.69 -18.44 -6.90
CA HIS A 237 12.40 -17.73 -5.83
C HIS A 237 13.78 -17.20 -6.24
N ASP A 238 14.14 -17.26 -7.53
CA ASP A 238 15.43 -16.74 -8.02
C ASP A 238 15.58 -15.24 -7.74
N LEU A 239 16.55 -14.91 -6.87
CA LEU A 239 16.78 -13.61 -6.24
C LEU A 239 15.62 -13.06 -5.39
N GLY A 240 14.61 -13.89 -5.11
CA GLY A 240 13.40 -13.50 -4.41
C GLY A 240 12.13 -13.86 -5.18
N HIS A 241 11.01 -13.53 -4.57
CA HIS A 241 9.67 -13.90 -5.04
C HIS A 241 8.78 -12.67 -5.15
N VAL A 242 8.01 -12.58 -6.22
CA VAL A 242 7.09 -11.47 -6.47
C VAL A 242 5.69 -12.03 -6.64
N VAL A 243 4.74 -11.43 -5.92
CA VAL A 243 3.31 -11.61 -6.14
C VAL A 243 2.77 -10.34 -6.77
N ALA A 244 2.32 -10.42 -8.01
CA ALA A 244 1.67 -9.33 -8.74
C ALA A 244 0.16 -9.53 -8.77
N LEU A 245 -0.60 -8.47 -8.48
CA LEU A 245 -2.05 -8.45 -8.39
C LEU A 245 -2.57 -7.39 -9.37
N CYS A 246 -3.05 -7.86 -10.53
CA CYS A 246 -3.55 -7.01 -11.61
C CYS A 246 -4.92 -7.50 -12.04
N ASP A 247 -5.88 -6.59 -12.18
CA ASP A 247 -7.25 -6.87 -12.62
C ASP A 247 -7.92 -8.02 -11.84
N GLY A 248 -7.67 -8.06 -10.52
CA GLY A 248 -8.21 -9.06 -9.60
C GLY A 248 -7.57 -10.46 -9.72
N LYS A 249 -6.58 -10.63 -10.59
CA LYS A 249 -5.82 -11.88 -10.76
C LYS A 249 -4.47 -11.81 -10.06
N MET A 250 -4.01 -12.95 -9.57
CA MET A 250 -2.68 -13.11 -9.02
C MET A 250 -1.76 -13.79 -10.04
N ALA A 251 -0.55 -13.27 -10.17
CA ALA A 251 0.57 -13.91 -10.85
C ALA A 251 1.78 -13.94 -9.92
N THR A 252 2.59 -15.00 -10.03
CA THR A 252 3.87 -15.12 -9.34
C THR A 252 5.02 -15.08 -10.35
N LEU A 253 6.13 -14.50 -9.95
CA LEU A 253 7.36 -14.46 -10.72
C LEU A 253 8.56 -14.34 -9.79
N SER A 254 9.72 -14.77 -10.24
CA SER A 254 10.96 -14.52 -9.51
C SER A 254 11.36 -13.04 -9.63
N TYR A 255 12.13 -12.55 -8.66
CA TYR A 255 12.66 -11.19 -8.72
C TYR A 255 13.50 -10.98 -9.99
N ARG A 256 14.30 -11.99 -10.37
CA ARG A 256 15.09 -11.93 -11.60
C ARG A 256 14.22 -11.77 -12.84
N GLN A 257 13.10 -12.49 -12.93
CA GLN A 257 12.21 -12.37 -14.08
C GLN A 257 11.61 -10.96 -14.16
N LEU A 258 11.14 -10.42 -13.03
CA LEU A 258 10.65 -9.04 -12.99
C LEU A 258 11.70 -8.03 -13.47
N ALA A 259 12.94 -8.16 -13.00
CA ALA A 259 14.03 -7.27 -13.40
C ALA A 259 14.30 -7.34 -14.91
N LYS A 260 14.24 -8.53 -15.52
CA LYS A 260 14.37 -8.71 -16.98
C LYS A 260 13.23 -8.03 -17.73
N ASP A 261 11.98 -8.27 -17.33
CA ASP A 261 10.80 -7.68 -17.96
C ASP A 261 10.87 -6.15 -17.92
N VAL A 262 11.28 -5.59 -16.78
CA VAL A 262 11.46 -4.16 -16.58
C VAL A 262 12.57 -3.62 -17.48
N HIS A 263 13.71 -4.31 -17.56
CA HIS A 263 14.80 -3.92 -18.44
C HIS A 263 14.36 -3.88 -19.92
N GLU A 264 13.65 -4.90 -20.40
CA GLU A 264 13.12 -4.94 -21.78
C GLU A 264 12.15 -3.78 -22.06
N ILE A 265 11.28 -3.44 -21.12
CA ILE A 265 10.35 -2.29 -21.26
C ILE A 265 11.12 -0.98 -21.37
N LEU A 266 12.19 -0.80 -20.59
CA LEU A 266 13.01 0.42 -20.63
C LEU A 266 13.77 0.55 -21.94
N GLU A 267 14.33 -0.54 -22.46
CA GLU A 267 15.04 -0.53 -23.74
C GLU A 267 14.10 -0.22 -24.91
N ARG A 268 12.87 -0.77 -24.91
CA ARG A 268 11.86 -0.43 -25.93
C ARG A 268 11.39 1.03 -25.90
N LYS A 269 11.55 1.73 -24.78
CA LYS A 269 11.21 3.17 -24.68
C LYS A 269 12.37 4.09 -25.10
N ARG A 270 13.58 3.54 -25.23
CA ARG A 270 14.78 4.27 -25.63
C ARG A 270 15.04 4.24 -27.14
N GLY A 271 14.57 3.20 -27.83
CA GLY A 271 14.54 3.11 -29.30
C GLY A 271 13.29 3.75 -29.88
#